data_AF-A0A7W1RPH6-F1
#
_entry.id   AF-A0A7W1RPH6-F1
#
_cell.length_a   1.000
_cell.length_b   1.000
_cell.length_c   1.000
_cell.angle_alpha   90.00
_cell.angle_beta   90.00
_cell.angle_gamma   90.00
#
_symmetry.space_group_name_H-M   'P 1'
#
loop_
_entity.id
_entity.type
_entity.pdbx_description
1 polymer ?
#
loop_
_entity_poly.entity_id
_entity_poly.type
_entity_poly.pdbx_seq_one_letter_code
_entity_poly.pdbx_strand_id
1 'polypeptide(L)'
;MSRQLRSARGRALSLGLGSALLLALCFLPTPDASAAGGPHTIVIDAGHGGFDRGGIPGQRVAEKTMTLDVAQRVEKQLSAAGYRVIMTRDTDVFVPLGTRVALANAQRDAIFVCIHFNSATRVGANGIETYYYRSDSAQLAADIHRQVVGGTETDNRGIRRRGFYVLRRTSIPSVLVECGFLTNPDEARLALQSSYRERLAARIVNGVMGKPSPSNRPVVAGATHVRSPIGGSYDDFVRSVPERSSISHHSGRSSKKSSRHKSSKSTKKKSSGSSKKKKRITDD
;
A
#
# COMPACT_ATOMS: atom_id res chain seq x y z
N MET A 1 -86.17 38.36 -11.23
CA MET A 1 -87.39 37.80 -11.86
C MET A 1 -87.39 38.35 -13.28
N SER A 2 -87.25 37.60 -14.37
CA SER A 2 -87.91 36.33 -14.66
C SER A 2 -87.30 35.61 -15.88
N ARG A 3 -87.23 34.29 -15.71
CA ARG A 3 -87.51 33.23 -16.70
C ARG A 3 -86.55 32.97 -17.87
N GLN A 4 -85.84 31.85 -17.68
CA GLN A 4 -85.61 30.73 -18.62
C GLN A 4 -86.39 30.79 -19.93
N LEU A 5 -85.75 30.32 -21.03
CA LEU A 5 -86.27 29.22 -21.85
C LEU A 5 -85.18 28.54 -22.70
N ARG A 6 -85.42 27.24 -22.90
CA ARG A 6 -84.63 26.16 -23.51
C ARG A 6 -84.36 26.34 -25.01
N SER A 7 -83.30 25.71 -25.52
CA SER A 7 -83.27 24.99 -26.83
C SER A 7 -81.89 24.34 -27.03
N ALA A 8 -81.74 23.03 -26.89
CA ALA A 8 -81.75 22.00 -27.94
C ALA A 8 -80.46 21.89 -28.80
N ARG A 9 -79.78 20.75 -28.57
CA ARG A 9 -79.09 19.84 -29.52
C ARG A 9 -78.28 20.41 -30.69
N GLY A 10 -77.00 20.05 -30.72
CA GLY A 10 -76.20 19.96 -31.95
C GLY A 10 -74.80 19.41 -31.66
N ARG A 11 -74.57 18.13 -31.97
CA ARG A 11 -73.24 17.48 -31.91
C ARG A 11 -72.38 18.00 -33.05
N ALA A 12 -71.13 18.34 -32.78
CA ALA A 12 -70.05 18.28 -33.77
C ALA A 12 -68.75 17.86 -33.08
N LEU A 13 -68.33 16.64 -33.43
CA LEU A 13 -67.02 16.06 -33.18
C LEU A 13 -65.94 16.97 -33.80
N SER A 14 -64.89 17.29 -33.04
CA SER A 14 -63.59 17.62 -33.64
C SER A 14 -62.48 17.09 -32.75
N LEU A 15 -61.68 16.20 -33.36
CA LEU A 15 -60.50 15.57 -32.80
C LEU A 15 -59.42 16.62 -32.52
N GLY A 16 -58.98 16.74 -31.27
CA GLY A 16 -57.75 17.43 -30.90
C GLY A 16 -56.64 16.40 -30.68
N LEU A 17 -55.61 16.44 -31.54
CA LEU A 17 -54.45 15.57 -31.50
C LEU A 17 -53.75 15.60 -30.13
N GLY A 18 -53.62 14.43 -29.50
CA GLY A 18 -52.72 14.23 -28.37
C GLY A 18 -51.27 14.32 -28.86
N SER A 19 -50.56 15.36 -28.44
CA SER A 19 -49.11 15.47 -28.61
C SER A 19 -48.45 14.52 -27.60
N ALA A 20 -48.23 13.27 -28.02
CA ALA A 20 -47.40 12.32 -27.28
C ALA A 20 -45.93 12.66 -27.54
N LEU A 21 -45.35 13.48 -26.66
CA LEU A 21 -43.91 13.70 -26.59
C LEU A 21 -43.25 12.38 -26.15
N LEU A 22 -42.83 11.56 -27.12
CA LEU A 22 -41.95 10.43 -26.85
C LEU A 22 -40.58 10.97 -26.41
N LEU A 23 -40.38 11.06 -25.10
CA LEU A 23 -39.06 11.10 -24.49
C LEU A 23 -38.39 9.74 -24.75
N ALA A 24 -37.76 9.61 -25.91
CA ALA A 24 -36.78 8.56 -26.15
C ALA A 24 -35.58 8.84 -25.24
N LEU A 25 -35.62 8.26 -24.03
CA LEU A 25 -34.45 8.06 -23.18
C LEU A 25 -33.48 7.18 -23.97
N CYS A 26 -32.62 7.80 -24.77
CA CYS A 26 -31.39 7.17 -25.23
C CYS A 26 -30.58 6.84 -23.98
N PHE A 27 -30.75 5.62 -23.47
CA PHE A 27 -29.77 4.98 -22.60
C PHE A 27 -28.51 4.81 -23.45
N LEU A 28 -27.67 5.85 -23.45
CA LEU A 28 -26.29 5.67 -23.86
C LEU A 28 -25.68 4.71 -22.84
N PRO A 29 -25.19 3.52 -23.25
CA PRO A 29 -24.45 2.67 -22.34
C PRO A 29 -23.27 3.50 -21.84
N THR A 30 -23.26 3.82 -20.54
CA THR A 30 -22.07 4.35 -19.90
C THR A 30 -20.97 3.33 -20.14
N PRO A 31 -19.81 3.72 -20.68
CA PRO A 31 -18.69 2.79 -20.79
C PRO A 31 -18.42 2.26 -19.38
N ASP A 32 -18.63 0.96 -19.22
CA ASP A 32 -18.35 0.26 -17.98
C ASP A 32 -16.84 0.45 -17.73
N ALA A 33 -16.50 1.26 -16.74
CA ALA A 33 -15.12 1.62 -16.40
C ALA A 33 -14.33 0.42 -15.81
N SER A 34 -14.83 -0.79 -15.96
CA SER A 34 -14.21 -2.05 -15.55
C SER A 34 -13.28 -2.67 -16.60
N ALA A 35 -13.02 -1.98 -17.72
CA ALA A 35 -12.23 -2.54 -18.84
C ALA A 35 -10.70 -2.26 -18.78
N ALA A 36 -10.14 -1.91 -17.62
CA ALA A 36 -8.69 -1.81 -17.43
C ALA A 36 -8.29 -2.42 -16.07
N GLY A 37 -8.27 -3.76 -16.03
CA GLY A 37 -8.21 -4.57 -14.81
C GLY A 37 -6.93 -4.43 -13.98
N GLY A 38 -6.93 -3.46 -13.07
CA GLY A 38 -6.03 -3.35 -11.92
C GLY A 38 -6.85 -3.15 -10.63
N PRO A 39 -6.21 -3.26 -9.44
CA PRO A 39 -6.91 -3.14 -8.17
C PRO A 39 -7.58 -1.77 -8.07
N HIS A 40 -8.90 -1.77 -7.85
CA HIS A 40 -9.65 -0.52 -7.69
C HIS A 40 -9.50 0.10 -6.30
N THR A 41 -9.07 -0.69 -5.30
CA THR A 41 -8.87 -0.23 -3.92
C THR A 41 -7.38 -0.16 -3.57
N ILE A 42 -6.97 0.96 -2.97
CA ILE A 42 -5.60 1.15 -2.51
C ILE A 42 -5.62 1.47 -1.03
N VAL A 43 -4.99 0.62 -0.23
CA VAL A 43 -4.82 0.84 1.20
C VAL A 43 -3.49 1.54 1.42
N ILE A 44 -3.54 2.77 1.91
CA ILE A 44 -2.37 3.59 2.21
C ILE A 44 -2.11 3.56 3.71
N ASP A 45 -0.90 3.15 4.07
CA ASP A 45 -0.46 3.09 5.46
C ASP A 45 0.58 4.17 5.75
N ALA A 46 0.20 5.16 6.55
CA ALA A 46 1.12 6.15 7.08
C ALA A 46 1.83 5.56 8.31
N GLY A 47 3.12 5.22 8.18
CA GLY A 47 3.92 4.64 9.26
C GLY A 47 3.86 5.44 10.56
N HIS A 48 3.97 4.76 11.71
CA HIS A 48 3.96 5.36 13.07
C HIS A 48 2.65 6.11 13.41
N GLY A 49 2.68 7.08 14.32
CA GLY A 49 1.54 7.93 14.70
C GLY A 49 1.27 7.96 16.21
N GLY A 50 0.66 9.04 16.70
CA GLY A 50 0.36 9.21 18.12
C GLY A 50 1.62 9.21 18.97
N PHE A 51 1.68 8.32 19.96
CA PHE A 51 2.85 8.19 20.84
C PHE A 51 4.10 7.64 20.12
N ASP A 52 3.90 6.94 19.00
CA ASP A 52 5.00 6.42 18.19
C ASP A 52 5.47 7.52 17.24
N ARG A 53 6.60 8.16 17.60
CA ARG A 53 7.22 9.24 16.82
C ARG A 53 7.86 8.73 15.51
N GLY A 54 8.26 7.45 15.48
CA GLY A 54 9.20 6.90 14.51
C GLY A 54 10.63 7.45 14.62
N GLY A 55 11.53 6.87 13.84
CA GLY A 55 12.97 7.14 13.87
C GLY A 55 13.71 6.70 15.15
N ILE A 56 14.89 7.29 15.35
CA ILE A 56 15.80 7.00 16.48
C ILE A 56 16.16 8.30 17.27
N PRO A 57 16.77 8.20 18.47
CA PRO A 57 17.26 9.36 19.21
C PRO A 57 18.22 10.23 18.38
N GLY A 58 18.12 11.55 18.53
CA GLY A 58 18.92 12.53 17.76
C GLY A 58 18.34 12.93 16.40
N GLN A 59 17.27 12.26 15.94
CA GLN A 59 16.56 12.64 14.73
C GLN A 59 15.79 13.96 14.92
N ARG A 60 16.02 14.93 14.03
CA ARG A 60 15.44 16.29 14.12
C ARG A 60 13.95 16.32 13.78
N VAL A 61 13.51 15.49 12.84
CA VAL A 61 12.14 15.47 12.31
C VAL A 61 11.39 14.24 12.83
N ALA A 62 10.14 14.40 13.25
CA ALA A 62 9.30 13.26 13.60
C ALA A 62 8.87 12.52 12.32
N GLU A 63 9.19 11.23 12.22
CA GLU A 63 8.85 10.44 11.05
C GLU A 63 7.34 10.39 10.83
N LYS A 64 6.56 10.19 11.90
CA LYS A 64 5.09 10.12 11.86
C LYS A 64 4.43 11.32 11.15
N THR A 65 5.05 12.50 11.22
CA THR A 65 4.53 13.73 10.61
C THR A 65 4.81 13.72 9.11
N MET A 66 6.01 13.29 8.70
CA MET A 66 6.38 13.22 7.29
C MET A 66 5.62 12.11 6.56
N THR A 67 5.47 10.95 7.20
CA THR A 67 4.71 9.82 6.63
C THR A 67 3.24 10.17 6.46
N LEU A 68 2.62 10.86 7.43
CA LEU A 68 1.23 11.29 7.32
C LEU A 68 1.01 12.29 6.17
N ASP A 69 1.86 13.31 6.07
CA ASP A 69 1.74 14.33 5.02
C ASP A 69 1.91 13.72 3.62
N VAL A 70 2.90 12.86 3.40
CA VAL A 70 3.07 12.17 2.11
C VAL A 70 1.88 11.25 1.83
N ALA A 71 1.40 10.49 2.83
CA ALA A 71 0.27 9.59 2.66
C ALA A 71 -1.03 10.32 2.30
N GLN A 72 -1.32 11.46 2.92
CA GLN A 72 -2.49 12.29 2.60
C GLN A 72 -2.40 12.87 1.17
N ARG A 73 -1.21 13.22 0.69
CA ARG A 73 -1.02 13.65 -0.71
C ARG A 73 -1.24 12.50 -1.69
N VAL A 74 -0.73 11.30 -1.37
CA VAL A 74 -0.96 10.09 -2.16
C VAL A 74 -2.45 9.76 -2.22
N GLU A 75 -3.15 9.83 -1.08
CA GLU A 75 -4.59 9.65 -1.00
C GLU A 75 -5.31 10.63 -1.93
N LYS A 76 -5.07 11.94 -1.77
CA LYS A 76 -5.72 12.97 -2.59
C LYS A 76 -5.52 12.72 -4.09
N GLN A 77 -4.31 12.39 -4.51
CA GLN A 77 -3.98 12.18 -5.92
C GLN A 77 -4.60 10.89 -6.48
N LEU A 78 -4.61 9.79 -5.73
CA LEU A 78 -5.24 8.53 -6.14
C LEU A 78 -6.77 8.65 -6.16
N SER A 79 -7.36 9.29 -5.15
CA SER A 79 -8.80 9.59 -5.11
C SER A 79 -9.22 10.43 -6.32
N ALA A 80 -8.44 11.46 -6.67
CA ALA A 80 -8.66 12.27 -7.88
C ALA A 80 -8.51 11.47 -9.19
N ALA A 81 -7.73 10.40 -9.19
CA ALA A 81 -7.57 9.48 -10.32
C ALA A 81 -8.64 8.37 -10.37
N GLY A 82 -9.63 8.39 -9.48
CA GLY A 82 -10.77 7.46 -9.49
C GLY A 82 -10.56 6.18 -8.67
N TYR A 83 -9.48 6.06 -7.91
CA TYR A 83 -9.27 4.93 -7.01
C TYR A 83 -10.02 5.10 -5.70
N ARG A 84 -10.51 4.00 -5.14
CA ARG A 84 -10.99 3.97 -3.75
C ARG A 84 -9.78 3.88 -2.82
N VAL A 85 -9.51 4.93 -2.06
CA VAL A 85 -8.39 4.95 -1.10
C VAL A 85 -8.88 4.69 0.32
N ILE A 86 -8.17 3.85 1.05
CA ILE A 86 -8.40 3.61 2.48
C ILE A 86 -7.12 3.89 3.24
N MET A 87 -7.17 4.86 4.14
CA MET A 87 -6.04 5.22 5.00
C MET A 87 -6.06 4.36 6.27
N THR A 88 -4.92 3.84 6.71
CA THR A 88 -4.82 3.22 8.04
C THR A 88 -4.95 4.25 9.16
N ARG A 89 -4.48 5.49 8.90
CA ARG A 89 -4.71 6.71 9.67
C ARG A 89 -4.65 7.92 8.77
N ASP A 90 -5.51 8.90 9.02
CA ASP A 90 -5.59 10.20 8.35
C ASP A 90 -5.26 11.38 9.29
N THR A 91 -4.97 11.08 10.56
CA THR A 91 -4.60 12.02 11.62
C THR A 91 -3.41 11.47 12.42
N ASP A 92 -2.91 12.26 13.39
CA ASP A 92 -1.79 11.84 14.25
C ASP A 92 -2.25 10.91 15.40
N VAL A 93 -2.68 9.71 15.02
CA VAL A 93 -3.10 8.65 15.94
C VAL A 93 -2.22 7.42 15.80
N PHE A 94 -1.99 6.71 16.91
CA PHE A 94 -1.29 5.43 16.87
C PHE A 94 -2.24 4.34 16.38
N VAL A 95 -1.83 3.60 15.35
CA VAL A 95 -2.55 2.41 14.87
C VAL A 95 -1.65 1.19 15.06
N PRO A 96 -2.08 0.17 15.81
CA PRO A 96 -1.31 -1.06 15.98
C PRO A 96 -1.05 -1.77 14.66
N LEU A 97 0.12 -2.40 14.51
CA LEU A 97 0.49 -3.11 13.27
C LEU A 97 -0.54 -4.18 12.87
N GLY A 98 -1.12 -4.89 13.84
CA GLY A 98 -2.19 -5.86 13.60
C GLY A 98 -3.45 -5.23 12.99
N THR A 99 -3.84 -4.04 13.46
CA THR A 99 -4.99 -3.29 12.94
C THR A 99 -4.75 -2.81 11.51
N ARG A 100 -3.55 -2.32 11.20
CA ARG A 100 -3.15 -1.93 9.82
C ARG A 100 -3.32 -3.09 8.85
N VAL A 101 -2.81 -4.26 9.24
CA VAL A 101 -2.92 -5.50 8.45
C VAL A 101 -4.37 -5.98 8.34
N ALA A 102 -5.13 -5.95 9.43
CA ALA A 102 -6.53 -6.39 9.41
C ALA A 102 -7.37 -5.54 8.46
N LEU A 103 -7.16 -4.21 8.46
CA LEU A 103 -7.81 -3.28 7.56
C LEU A 103 -7.47 -3.58 6.10
N ALA A 104 -6.19 -3.85 5.80
CA ALA A 104 -5.73 -4.23 4.46
C ALA A 104 -6.36 -5.56 4.00
N ASN A 105 -6.31 -6.59 4.84
CA ASN A 105 -6.80 -7.93 4.52
C ASN A 105 -8.33 -8.02 4.40
N ALA A 106 -9.07 -7.05 4.96
CA ALA A 106 -10.51 -6.95 4.79
C ALA A 106 -10.91 -6.50 3.37
N GLN A 107 -9.97 -5.96 2.57
CA GLN A 107 -10.25 -5.51 1.22
C GLN A 107 -10.02 -6.63 0.21
N ARG A 108 -10.95 -6.74 -0.74
CA ARG A 108 -10.80 -7.57 -1.94
C ARG A 108 -10.29 -6.69 -3.08
N ASP A 109 -9.55 -7.29 -4.00
CA ASP A 109 -9.01 -6.59 -5.19
C ASP A 109 -8.34 -5.25 -4.83
N ALA A 110 -7.37 -5.35 -3.92
CA ALA A 110 -6.70 -4.20 -3.34
C ALA A 110 -5.18 -4.40 -3.31
N ILE A 111 -4.45 -3.31 -3.15
CA ILE A 111 -3.03 -3.30 -2.80
C ILE A 111 -2.80 -2.52 -1.51
N PHE A 112 -1.68 -2.77 -0.86
CA PHE A 112 -1.25 -2.09 0.36
C PHE A 112 0.08 -1.37 0.15
N VAL A 113 0.11 -0.06 0.35
CA VAL A 113 1.31 0.77 0.21
C VAL A 113 1.60 1.46 1.53
N CYS A 114 2.70 1.08 2.16
CA CYS A 114 3.17 1.60 3.43
C CYS A 114 4.27 2.64 3.19
N ILE A 115 4.15 3.81 3.84
CA ILE A 115 5.04 4.95 3.64
C ILE A 115 5.79 5.21 4.95
N HIS A 116 7.11 5.16 4.87
CA HIS A 116 8.06 5.38 5.95
C HIS A 116 9.18 6.32 5.53
N PHE A 117 9.96 6.77 6.51
CA PHE A 117 11.29 7.31 6.26
C PHE A 117 12.30 6.61 7.17
N ASN A 118 13.43 6.24 6.60
CA ASN A 118 14.41 5.43 7.28
C ASN A 118 15.16 6.23 8.34
N SER A 119 15.90 5.51 9.18
CA SER A 119 16.84 6.06 10.14
C SER A 119 18.03 5.12 10.31
N ALA A 120 19.21 5.69 10.56
CA ALA A 120 20.41 4.90 10.81
C ALA A 120 21.32 5.58 11.84
N THR A 121 22.02 4.77 12.62
CA THR A 121 23.09 5.24 13.51
C THR A 121 24.37 5.58 12.75
N ARG A 122 24.58 4.99 11.57
CA ARG A 122 25.70 5.31 10.69
C ARG A 122 25.50 6.70 10.08
N VAL A 123 26.43 7.59 10.36
CA VAL A 123 26.48 8.94 9.77
C VAL A 123 26.52 8.85 8.24
N GLY A 124 25.75 9.70 7.58
CA GLY A 124 25.72 9.81 6.12
C GLY A 124 24.94 8.71 5.40
N ALA A 125 24.23 7.81 6.10
CA ALA A 125 23.25 6.96 5.42
C ALA A 125 22.18 7.82 4.74
N ASN A 126 21.94 7.58 3.47
CA ASN A 126 21.00 8.33 2.64
C ASN A 126 20.40 7.42 1.56
N GLY A 127 19.31 7.87 0.94
CA GLY A 127 18.68 7.26 -0.23
C GLY A 127 17.38 6.51 0.05
N ILE A 128 16.68 6.14 -1.03
CA ILE A 128 15.39 5.46 -1.00
C ILE A 128 15.55 3.95 -1.07
N GLU A 129 14.80 3.24 -0.24
CA GLU A 129 14.64 1.79 -0.27
C GLU A 129 13.18 1.43 -0.50
N THR A 130 12.94 0.29 -1.15
CA THR A 130 11.57 -0.24 -1.29
C THR A 130 11.55 -1.71 -0.93
N TYR A 131 10.56 -2.11 -0.15
CA TYR A 131 10.48 -3.40 0.48
C TYR A 131 9.21 -4.13 0.08
N TYR A 132 9.33 -5.43 -0.10
CA TYR A 132 8.21 -6.33 -0.36
C TYR A 132 8.44 -7.68 0.36
N TYR A 133 7.41 -8.51 0.46
CA TYR A 133 7.56 -9.85 1.04
C TYR A 133 7.04 -10.97 0.15
N ARG A 134 5.81 -10.83 -0.37
CA ARG A 134 5.16 -11.79 -1.27
C ARG A 134 5.67 -11.60 -2.70
N SER A 135 5.84 -12.69 -3.44
CA SER A 135 6.43 -12.66 -4.79
C SER A 135 5.59 -11.85 -5.79
N ASP A 136 4.28 -11.89 -5.68
CA ASP A 136 3.33 -11.10 -6.48
C ASP A 136 3.36 -9.59 -6.15
N SER A 137 4.09 -9.17 -5.12
CA SER A 137 4.32 -7.75 -4.81
C SER A 137 5.60 -7.19 -5.44
N ALA A 138 6.42 -8.05 -6.07
CA ALA A 138 7.72 -7.65 -6.60
C ALA A 138 7.61 -6.63 -7.75
N GLN A 139 6.64 -6.82 -8.65
CA GLN A 139 6.41 -5.89 -9.77
C GLN A 139 5.94 -4.53 -9.26
N LEU A 140 4.95 -4.51 -8.37
CA LEU A 140 4.46 -3.27 -7.74
C LEU A 140 5.59 -2.52 -7.02
N ALA A 141 6.45 -3.23 -6.29
CA ALA A 141 7.61 -2.64 -5.64
C ALA A 141 8.57 -2.01 -6.67
N ALA A 142 8.78 -2.66 -7.81
CA ALA A 142 9.63 -2.16 -8.88
C ALA A 142 9.04 -0.92 -9.58
N ASP A 143 7.75 -0.93 -9.84
CA ASP A 143 7.06 0.19 -10.49
C ASP A 143 7.09 1.44 -9.60
N ILE A 144 6.80 1.28 -8.30
CA ILE A 144 6.93 2.35 -7.30
C ILE A 144 8.38 2.82 -7.24
N HIS A 145 9.33 1.92 -6.98
CA HIS A 145 10.72 2.30 -6.76
C HIS A 145 11.31 3.09 -7.93
N ARG A 146 11.09 2.66 -9.19
CA ARG A 146 11.58 3.37 -10.39
C ARG A 146 11.10 4.81 -10.45
N GLN A 147 9.83 5.04 -10.12
CA GLN A 147 9.26 6.38 -10.11
C GLN A 147 9.90 7.25 -9.03
N VAL A 148 10.05 6.74 -7.80
CA VAL A 148 10.56 7.55 -6.69
C VAL A 148 12.03 7.92 -6.89
N VAL A 149 12.89 6.97 -7.29
CA VAL A 149 14.32 7.24 -7.52
C VAL A 149 14.62 8.03 -8.80
N GLY A 150 13.75 7.91 -9.81
CA GLY A 150 13.85 8.70 -11.05
C GLY A 150 13.31 10.12 -10.91
N GLY A 151 12.55 10.38 -9.85
CA GLY A 151 11.88 11.64 -9.61
C GLY A 151 12.41 12.46 -8.45
N THR A 152 13.41 11.98 -7.73
CA THR A 152 13.98 12.64 -6.54
C THR A 152 15.49 12.72 -6.61
N GLU A 153 16.07 13.68 -5.89
CA GLU A 153 17.51 13.93 -5.80
C GLU A 153 18.20 13.01 -4.77
N THR A 154 17.63 11.83 -4.52
CA THR A 154 18.12 10.89 -3.50
C THR A 154 18.84 9.71 -4.14
N ASP A 155 19.69 9.06 -3.34
CA ASP A 155 20.41 7.86 -3.76
C ASP A 155 19.48 6.66 -3.94
N ASN A 156 19.76 5.85 -4.95
CA ASN A 156 19.03 4.61 -5.19
C ASN A 156 19.67 3.47 -4.38
N ARG A 157 18.95 2.99 -3.35
CA ARG A 157 19.42 1.87 -2.50
C ARG A 157 18.73 0.54 -2.80
N GLY A 158 17.82 0.58 -3.78
CA GLY A 158 17.23 -0.60 -4.38
C GLY A 158 16.01 -1.16 -3.69
N ILE A 159 15.57 -2.28 -4.25
CA ILE A 159 14.42 -3.04 -3.79
C ILE A 159 14.90 -4.27 -3.02
N ARG A 160 14.26 -4.59 -1.90
CA ARG A 160 14.65 -5.73 -1.05
C ARG A 160 13.44 -6.53 -0.58
N ARG A 161 13.60 -7.85 -0.53
CA ARG A 161 12.62 -8.70 0.14
C ARG A 161 12.88 -8.68 1.65
N ARG A 162 11.91 -8.23 2.46
CA ARG A 162 12.02 -8.18 3.93
C ARG A 162 10.72 -8.60 4.60
N GLY A 163 10.85 -9.31 5.72
CA GLY A 163 9.72 -9.86 6.48
C GLY A 163 9.15 -8.89 7.52
N PHE A 164 9.04 -7.60 7.20
CA PHE A 164 8.37 -6.63 8.08
C PHE A 164 6.94 -7.09 8.37
N TYR A 165 6.46 -6.86 9.60
CA TYR A 165 5.18 -7.42 10.05
C TYR A 165 4.02 -7.07 9.09
N VAL A 166 3.92 -5.80 8.70
CA VAL A 166 2.87 -5.31 7.79
C VAL A 166 2.97 -5.90 6.38
N LEU A 167 4.15 -6.32 5.92
CA LEU A 167 4.30 -6.98 4.62
C LEU A 167 4.06 -8.49 4.72
N ARG A 168 4.56 -9.13 5.79
CA ARG A 168 4.48 -10.58 5.98
C ARG A 168 3.09 -11.06 6.32
N ARG A 169 2.28 -10.22 6.97
CA ARG A 169 0.93 -10.58 7.46
C ARG A 169 -0.20 -10.07 6.56
N THR A 170 0.11 -9.28 5.54
CA THR A 170 -0.87 -8.80 4.55
C THR A 170 -1.06 -9.83 3.44
N SER A 171 -2.30 -10.18 3.12
CA SER A 171 -2.67 -11.22 2.14
C SER A 171 -2.78 -10.68 0.71
N ILE A 172 -2.98 -9.38 0.55
CA ILE A 172 -2.96 -8.67 -0.74
C ILE A 172 -1.52 -8.25 -1.12
N PRO A 173 -1.24 -7.86 -2.38
CA PRO A 173 0.08 -7.33 -2.73
C PRO A 173 0.44 -6.12 -1.86
N SER A 174 1.65 -6.09 -1.32
CA SER A 174 2.06 -5.12 -0.31
C SER A 174 3.50 -4.63 -0.49
N VAL A 175 3.68 -3.32 -0.37
CA VAL A 175 4.97 -2.63 -0.51
C VAL A 175 5.17 -1.66 0.64
N LEU A 176 6.40 -1.53 1.12
CA LEU A 176 6.83 -0.47 2.04
C LEU A 176 7.91 0.38 1.36
N VAL A 177 7.72 1.69 1.34
CA VAL A 177 8.65 2.65 0.76
C VAL A 177 9.33 3.42 1.88
N GLU A 178 10.65 3.38 1.91
CA GLU A 178 11.48 4.25 2.75
C GLU A 178 11.91 5.46 1.94
N CYS A 179 11.32 6.62 2.22
CA CYS A 179 11.43 7.83 1.39
C CYS A 179 12.72 8.66 1.59
N GLY A 180 13.75 8.07 2.21
CA GLY A 180 15.01 8.72 2.62
C GLY A 180 15.27 8.55 4.13
N PHE A 181 16.46 8.94 4.59
CA PHE A 181 16.91 8.80 5.98
C PHE A 181 16.76 10.12 6.76
N LEU A 182 15.84 10.19 7.73
CA LEU A 182 15.65 11.41 8.53
C LEU A 182 16.80 11.71 9.51
N THR A 183 17.71 10.76 9.70
CA THR A 183 18.97 10.96 10.41
C THR A 183 20.02 11.67 9.56
N ASN A 184 19.86 11.70 8.23
CA ASN A 184 20.68 12.48 7.33
C ASN A 184 20.21 13.94 7.32
N PRO A 185 21.08 14.93 7.62
CA PRO A 185 20.69 16.34 7.67
C PRO A 185 20.10 16.87 6.36
N ASP A 186 20.61 16.44 5.21
CA ASP A 186 20.15 16.89 3.91
C ASP A 186 18.79 16.27 3.54
N GLU A 187 18.61 14.97 3.77
CA GLU A 187 17.31 14.33 3.52
C GLU A 187 16.25 14.77 4.53
N ALA A 188 16.62 15.06 5.78
CA ALA A 188 15.71 15.68 6.74
C ALA A 188 15.27 17.08 6.30
N ARG A 189 16.20 17.89 5.75
CA ARG A 189 15.89 19.21 5.17
C ARG A 189 14.99 19.09 3.94
N LEU A 190 15.22 18.11 3.06
CA LEU A 190 14.34 17.80 1.94
C LEU A 190 12.95 17.38 2.43
N ALA A 191 12.86 16.46 3.40
CA ALA A 191 11.60 15.98 3.95
C ALA A 191 10.74 17.11 4.52
N LEU A 192 11.34 18.15 5.09
CA LEU A 192 10.64 19.34 5.58
C LEU A 192 10.06 20.23 4.46
N GLN A 193 10.54 20.12 3.22
CA GLN A 193 10.01 20.89 2.09
C GLN A 193 8.71 20.29 1.57
N SER A 194 7.65 21.10 1.54
CA SER A 194 6.34 20.70 0.99
C SER A 194 6.45 20.23 -0.48
N SER A 195 7.28 20.89 -1.28
CA SER A 195 7.52 20.54 -2.69
C SER A 195 8.17 19.16 -2.86
N TYR A 196 9.06 18.77 -1.94
CA TYR A 196 9.67 17.43 -1.96
C TYR A 196 8.64 16.35 -1.61
N ARG A 197 7.81 16.58 -0.58
CA ARG A 197 6.73 15.65 -0.21
C ARG A 197 5.66 15.51 -1.30
N GLU A 198 5.31 16.60 -1.98
CA GLU A 198 4.43 16.56 -3.17
C GLU A 198 5.03 15.72 -4.29
N ARG A 199 6.34 15.86 -4.54
CA ARG A 199 7.06 15.09 -5.54
C ARG A 199 7.10 13.60 -5.18
N LEU A 200 7.42 13.26 -3.93
CA LEU A 200 7.37 11.88 -3.43
C LEU A 200 6.00 11.26 -3.67
N ALA A 201 4.94 11.96 -3.26
CA ALA A 201 3.57 11.49 -3.44
C ALA A 201 3.24 11.24 -4.92
N ALA A 202 3.54 12.20 -5.80
CA ALA A 202 3.32 12.04 -7.24
C ALA A 202 4.07 10.86 -7.84
N ARG A 203 5.29 10.57 -7.36
CA ARG A 203 6.06 9.41 -7.82
C ARG A 203 5.50 8.09 -7.31
N ILE A 204 5.08 8.02 -6.04
CA ILE A 204 4.40 6.84 -5.50
C ILE A 204 3.11 6.56 -6.30
N VAL A 205 2.29 7.60 -6.54
CA VAL A 205 1.04 7.52 -7.32
C VAL A 205 1.33 6.98 -8.72
N ASN A 206 2.29 7.56 -9.44
CA ASN A 206 2.64 7.11 -10.79
C ASN A 206 3.12 5.65 -10.81
N GLY A 207 3.83 5.21 -9.78
CA GLY A 207 4.30 3.83 -9.68
C GLY A 207 3.17 2.86 -9.38
N VAL A 208 2.24 3.23 -8.49
CA VAL A 208 1.02 2.48 -8.22
C VAL A 208 0.15 2.35 -9.48
N MET A 209 0.06 3.41 -10.28
CA MET A 209 -0.65 3.43 -11.56
C MET A 209 0.11 2.75 -12.71
N GLY A 210 1.31 2.21 -12.47
CA GLY A 210 2.12 1.56 -13.50
C GLY A 210 2.59 2.49 -14.63
N LYS A 211 2.70 3.81 -14.39
CA LYS A 211 3.12 4.76 -15.43
C LYS A 211 4.60 4.56 -15.82
N PRO A 212 4.99 4.89 -17.07
CA PRO A 212 6.38 4.84 -17.51
C PRO A 212 7.31 5.68 -16.62
N SER A 213 8.50 5.15 -16.32
CA SER A 213 9.51 5.83 -15.50
C SER A 213 9.98 7.13 -16.18
N PRO A 214 10.18 8.23 -15.43
CA PRO A 214 10.74 9.47 -15.94
C PRO A 214 12.25 9.38 -16.22
N SER A 215 12.91 8.30 -15.77
CA SER A 215 14.36 8.14 -15.88
C SER A 215 14.76 6.72 -16.29
N ASN A 216 15.88 6.60 -17.00
CA ASN A 216 16.55 5.33 -17.30
C ASN A 216 17.49 4.88 -16.18
N ARG A 217 17.40 5.44 -14.96
CA ARG A 217 18.23 4.97 -13.83
C ARG A 217 17.91 3.49 -13.58
N PRO A 218 18.91 2.58 -13.60
CA PRO A 218 18.66 1.16 -13.40
C PRO A 218 18.11 0.91 -12.00
N VAL A 219 17.18 -0.03 -11.89
CA VAL A 219 16.74 -0.56 -10.59
C VAL A 219 17.86 -1.41 -10.03
N VAL A 220 18.50 -0.96 -8.96
CA VAL A 220 19.53 -1.75 -8.28
C VAL A 220 18.81 -2.75 -7.37
N ALA A 221 19.06 -4.06 -7.53
CA ALA A 221 18.59 -5.05 -6.57
C ALA A 221 19.46 -4.96 -5.31
N GLY A 222 18.89 -4.48 -4.21
CA GLY A 222 19.62 -4.32 -2.95
C GLY A 222 19.76 -5.65 -2.22
N ALA A 223 20.97 -6.23 -2.23
CA ALA A 223 21.44 -7.40 -1.47
C ALA A 223 20.44 -8.05 -0.47
N THR A 224 19.68 -8.99 -1.01
CA THR A 224 19.54 -10.33 -0.43
C THR A 224 19.53 -11.24 -1.63
N HIS A 225 20.47 -12.18 -1.72
CA HIS A 225 20.38 -13.29 -2.66
C HIS A 225 19.09 -14.06 -2.38
N VAL A 226 18.02 -13.68 -3.05
CA VAL A 226 16.90 -14.59 -3.25
C VAL A 226 17.29 -15.39 -4.47
N ARG A 227 17.80 -16.60 -4.23
CA ARG A 227 17.73 -17.64 -5.25
C ARG A 227 16.26 -17.78 -5.61
N SER A 228 15.94 -17.45 -6.85
CA SER A 228 14.68 -17.81 -7.48
C SER A 228 14.47 -19.33 -7.32
N PRO A 229 13.29 -19.84 -6.93
CA PRO A 229 12.99 -21.27 -6.99
C PRO A 229 12.92 -21.81 -8.42
N ILE A 230 13.08 -20.95 -9.44
CA ILE A 230 13.14 -21.34 -10.85
C ILE A 230 14.37 -20.64 -11.45
N GLY A 231 15.35 -21.43 -11.87
CA GLY A 231 16.63 -20.94 -12.37
C GLY A 231 16.45 -20.00 -13.57
N GLY A 232 16.85 -18.75 -13.39
CA GLY A 232 16.86 -17.69 -14.40
C GLY A 232 17.39 -16.42 -13.76
N SER A 233 18.17 -15.64 -14.53
CA SER A 233 18.66 -14.32 -14.11
C SER A 233 17.48 -13.36 -13.91
N TYR A 234 17.63 -12.36 -13.04
CA TYR A 234 16.63 -11.29 -12.89
C TYR A 234 16.42 -10.52 -14.22
N ASP A 235 17.45 -10.46 -15.07
CA ASP A 235 17.32 -9.92 -16.44
C ASP A 235 16.43 -10.80 -17.34
N ASP A 236 16.35 -12.10 -17.06
CA ASP A 236 15.46 -13.02 -17.78
C ASP A 236 14.02 -12.80 -17.34
N PHE A 237 13.75 -12.54 -16.05
CA PHE A 237 12.40 -12.23 -15.54
C PHE A 237 11.83 -10.94 -16.15
N VAL A 238 12.66 -9.92 -16.37
CA VAL A 238 12.27 -8.67 -17.03
C VAL A 238 12.01 -8.87 -18.53
N ARG A 239 12.67 -9.84 -19.17
CA ARG A 239 12.51 -10.18 -20.59
C ARG A 239 11.45 -11.23 -20.87
N SER A 240 11.03 -12.03 -19.88
CA SER A 240 10.19 -13.22 -20.07
C SER A 240 8.70 -13.00 -19.79
N VAL A 241 8.19 -11.77 -19.74
CA VAL A 241 6.74 -11.53 -19.68
C VAL A 241 6.15 -11.77 -21.08
N PRO A 242 5.43 -12.87 -21.35
CA PRO A 242 4.86 -13.09 -22.67
C PRO A 242 3.47 -12.43 -22.73
N GLU A 243 3.16 -11.81 -23.87
CA GLU A 243 1.78 -11.55 -24.26
C GLU A 243 0.96 -12.86 -24.26
N ARG A 244 -0.34 -12.74 -23.96
CA ARG A 244 -1.33 -13.81 -23.86
C ARG A 244 -1.14 -14.94 -24.89
N SER A 245 -1.22 -16.19 -24.43
CA SER A 245 -2.20 -17.18 -24.92
C SER A 245 -2.06 -18.56 -24.26
N SER A 246 -3.22 -19.12 -23.87
CA SER A 246 -3.63 -20.54 -23.84
C SER A 246 -2.84 -21.62 -23.07
N ILE A 247 -3.51 -22.22 -22.05
CA ILE A 247 -3.90 -23.66 -21.92
C ILE A 247 -2.76 -24.70 -22.13
N SER A 248 -2.46 -25.75 -21.34
CA SER A 248 -3.25 -26.73 -20.53
C SER A 248 -2.34 -27.59 -19.62
N HIS A 249 -3.00 -28.28 -18.69
CA HIS A 249 -2.62 -29.46 -17.87
C HIS A 249 -1.45 -30.37 -18.31
N HIS A 250 -0.64 -30.86 -17.35
CA HIS A 250 -0.67 -32.27 -16.94
C HIS A 250 0.13 -32.60 -15.66
N SER A 251 -0.17 -33.79 -15.13
CA SER A 251 0.06 -34.38 -13.80
C SER A 251 1.38 -35.17 -13.63
N GLY A 252 1.85 -35.33 -12.38
CA GLY A 252 2.74 -36.44 -11.96
C GLY A 252 3.54 -36.13 -10.68
N ARG A 253 3.09 -36.54 -9.49
CA ARG A 253 3.32 -37.82 -8.77
C ARG A 253 4.67 -37.93 -8.00
N SER A 254 4.56 -37.65 -6.70
CA SER A 254 5.14 -38.31 -5.50
C SER A 254 6.40 -39.19 -5.61
N SER A 255 7.38 -38.94 -4.74
CA SER A 255 7.95 -40.02 -3.90
C SER A 255 8.52 -39.50 -2.57
N LYS A 256 8.16 -40.21 -1.49
CA LYS A 256 8.63 -40.08 -0.11
C LYS A 256 9.99 -40.76 0.06
N LYS A 257 10.82 -40.30 1.00
CA LYS A 257 11.66 -41.19 1.80
C LYS A 257 11.92 -40.65 3.22
N SER A 258 11.92 -41.60 4.14
CA SER A 258 11.80 -41.51 5.59
C SER A 258 13.13 -41.67 6.35
N SER A 259 13.03 -41.51 7.67
CA SER A 259 13.85 -42.08 8.76
C SER A 259 14.80 -41.07 9.44
N ARG A 260 15.03 -41.06 10.77
CA ARG A 260 14.56 -41.86 11.91
C ARG A 260 14.91 -41.10 13.20
N HIS A 261 14.11 -41.29 14.25
CA HIS A 261 14.29 -40.78 15.62
C HIS A 261 15.58 -41.25 16.32
N LYS A 262 16.10 -40.41 17.24
CA LYS A 262 16.56 -40.82 18.58
C LYS A 262 16.25 -39.75 19.62
N SER A 263 15.64 -40.17 20.73
CA SER A 263 15.34 -39.39 21.93
C SER A 263 16.40 -39.62 23.01
N SER A 264 16.64 -38.64 23.87
CA SER A 264 17.16 -38.87 25.23
C SER A 264 16.49 -37.89 26.20
N LYS A 265 16.10 -38.42 27.37
CA LYS A 265 15.23 -37.82 28.37
C LYS A 265 16.05 -37.49 29.63
N SER A 266 15.65 -36.40 30.31
CA SER A 266 15.67 -36.19 31.78
C SER A 266 17.00 -35.93 32.52
N THR A 267 17.07 -34.78 33.24
CA THR A 267 16.96 -34.76 34.71
C THR A 267 16.60 -33.36 35.26
N LYS A 268 15.63 -33.33 36.18
CA LYS A 268 15.26 -32.22 37.08
C LYS A 268 16.22 -32.18 38.28
N LYS A 269 16.53 -30.98 38.79
CA LYS A 269 16.83 -30.76 40.21
C LYS A 269 16.28 -29.40 40.66
N LYS A 270 15.39 -29.42 41.66
CA LYS A 270 14.97 -28.28 42.49
C LYS A 270 15.75 -28.37 43.80
N SER A 271 16.16 -27.23 44.36
CA SER A 271 16.22 -27.06 45.82
C SER A 271 16.16 -25.57 46.19
N SER A 272 15.34 -25.30 47.18
CA SER A 272 14.95 -24.07 47.85
C SER A 272 15.99 -23.57 48.87
N GLY A 273 15.93 -22.28 49.22
CA GLY A 273 16.52 -21.72 50.44
C GLY A 273 16.00 -20.29 50.70
N SER A 274 15.37 -20.08 51.86
CA SER A 274 14.59 -18.90 52.24
C SER A 274 15.22 -18.17 53.45
N SER A 275 15.11 -16.83 53.44
CA SER A 275 14.91 -15.89 54.57
C SER A 275 15.89 -15.76 55.76
N LYS A 276 16.27 -14.49 56.03
CA LYS A 276 16.25 -13.73 57.32
C LYS A 276 16.91 -12.34 57.04
N LYS A 277 16.28 -11.15 57.10
CA LYS A 277 15.49 -10.38 58.09
C LYS A 277 16.31 -9.71 59.21
N LYS A 278 16.04 -8.40 59.40
CA LYS A 278 16.36 -7.42 60.48
C LYS A 278 17.61 -6.56 60.21
N LYS A 279 17.71 -5.27 60.57
CA LYS A 279 16.88 -4.21 61.21
C LYS A 279 17.66 -2.89 60.92
N ARG A 280 17.07 -1.81 60.40
CA ARG A 280 16.52 -0.60 61.09
C ARG A 280 17.55 0.22 61.89
N ILE A 281 17.46 1.56 61.75
CA ILE A 281 17.99 2.72 62.56
C ILE A 281 18.86 3.63 61.67
N THR A 282 18.74 4.97 61.54
CA THR A 282 17.80 6.05 61.94
C THR A 282 18.15 7.30 61.11
N ASP A 283 17.16 8.17 60.90
CA ASP A 283 17.16 9.64 60.87
C ASP A 283 18.50 10.41 60.75
N ASP A 284 18.65 11.17 59.67
CA ASP A 284 18.78 12.64 59.60
C ASP A 284 18.62 13.12 58.14
#